data_AF-A0A1Y4USU9-F1
#
_entry.id   AF-A0A1Y4USU9-F1
#
_cell.length_a   1.000
_cell.length_b   1.000
_cell.length_c   1.000
_cell.angle_alpha   90.00
_cell.angle_beta   90.00
_cell.angle_gamma   90.00
#
_symmetry.space_group_name_H-M   'P 1'
#
loop_
_entity.id
_entity.type
_entity.pdbx_description
1 polymer ?
#
loop_
_entity_poly.entity_id
_entity_poly.type
_entity_poly.pdbx_seq_one_letter_code
_entity_poly.pdbx_strand_id
1 'polypeptide(L)'
;MEDIMNYIVLDLEFNQPFHFKTGKSSELNPECPFEIIQIGAVKLNKNFEVSNTFNCMIKPQFYTRIHPYVEKITGIKEEDLKDKVSFKEAFKQFTKFIGDEDSVLCTWGIDDIKSLYRNILVHNINIDLITNKYINVQAYATKYLNYEAGKTIGLKNAVTELDIEIENSFHDALNDADYTAKIFKIVKPKKMDYDTFNVMDLARKKTGKRIINTKALMEHFISELGREISDEEAKIIKMAYKLGRNQTFDSVYIKKSK
;
A
#
# COMPACT_ATOMS: atom_id res chain seq x y z
N MET A 1 9.93 23.90 -1.10
CA MET A 1 8.97 22.84 -0.72
C MET A 1 8.26 23.38 0.49
N GLU A 2 6.93 23.50 0.45
CA GLU A 2 6.15 23.98 1.59
C GLU A 2 6.45 23.08 2.81
N ASP A 3 6.62 23.70 3.97
CA ASP A 3 6.87 22.98 5.22
C ASP A 3 5.57 22.25 5.61
N ILE A 4 5.55 20.93 5.40
CA ILE A 4 4.45 20.07 5.87
C ILE A 4 4.26 20.30 7.38
N MET A 5 3.03 20.65 7.76
CA MET A 5 2.73 21.00 9.15
C MET A 5 2.48 19.76 10.01
N ASN A 6 1.82 18.73 9.44
CA ASN A 6 1.49 17.49 10.15
C ASN A 6 1.76 16.23 9.34
N TYR A 7 2.19 15.18 10.02
CA TYR A 7 2.27 13.82 9.49
C TYR A 7 1.17 12.98 10.15
N ILE A 8 0.30 12.39 9.34
CA ILE A 8 -0.78 11.53 9.82
C ILE A 8 -0.32 10.09 9.62
N VAL A 9 0.29 9.52 10.65
CA VAL A 9 0.71 8.12 10.61
C VAL A 9 -0.55 7.26 10.72
N LEU A 10 -0.82 6.43 9.73
CA LEU A 10 -2.06 5.71 9.54
C LEU A 10 -1.77 4.21 9.39
N ASP A 11 -2.57 3.42 10.07
CA ASP A 11 -2.69 1.99 9.86
C ASP A 11 -4.18 1.60 9.89
N LEU A 12 -4.53 0.48 9.26
CA LEU A 12 -5.90 0.05 9.02
C LEU A 12 -6.01 -1.45 9.19
N GLU A 13 -7.06 -1.90 9.90
CA GLU A 13 -7.46 -3.30 9.86
C GLU A 13 -8.63 -3.51 8.92
N PHE A 14 -8.61 -4.64 8.21
CA PHE A 14 -9.59 -4.93 7.17
C PHE A 14 -10.24 -6.31 7.33
N ASN A 15 -11.50 -6.39 6.94
CA ASN A 15 -12.18 -7.65 6.66
C ASN A 15 -12.24 -7.94 5.15
N GLN A 16 -12.42 -9.20 4.79
CA GLN A 16 -12.42 -9.68 3.40
C GLN A 16 -13.42 -10.83 3.21
N PRO A 17 -13.86 -11.13 1.98
CA PRO A 17 -14.88 -12.15 1.76
C PRO A 17 -14.34 -13.57 2.02
N PHE A 18 -15.15 -14.40 2.69
CA PHE A 18 -14.82 -15.78 3.02
C PHE A 18 -16.02 -16.72 2.80
N HIS A 19 -15.78 -17.89 2.21
CA HIS A 19 -16.85 -18.86 1.97
C HIS A 19 -17.00 -19.81 3.15
N PHE A 20 -17.71 -19.37 4.20
CA PHE A 20 -17.83 -20.09 5.48
C PHE A 20 -18.35 -21.53 5.38
N LYS A 21 -19.15 -21.88 4.36
CA LYS A 21 -19.64 -23.26 4.18
C LYS A 21 -18.55 -24.23 3.72
N THR A 22 -17.57 -23.76 2.96
CA THR A 22 -16.54 -24.61 2.34
C THR A 22 -15.16 -24.38 2.92
N GLY A 23 -14.99 -23.32 3.74
CA GLY A 23 -13.70 -22.91 4.29
C GLY A 23 -12.73 -22.35 3.24
N LYS A 24 -13.20 -22.03 2.04
CA LYS A 24 -12.36 -21.56 0.93
C LYS A 24 -12.41 -20.04 0.78
N SER A 25 -11.31 -19.48 0.27
CA SER A 25 -11.22 -18.09 -0.17
C SER A 25 -12.32 -17.80 -1.20
N SER A 26 -13.03 -16.68 -1.03
CA SER A 26 -13.99 -16.21 -2.02
C SER A 26 -13.30 -15.34 -3.07
N GLU A 27 -13.94 -15.16 -4.23
CA GLU A 27 -13.47 -14.16 -5.19
C GLU A 27 -13.52 -12.77 -4.54
N LEU A 28 -12.43 -12.03 -4.64
CA LEU A 28 -12.35 -10.68 -4.11
C LEU A 28 -13.19 -9.74 -4.98
N ASN A 29 -14.01 -8.91 -4.34
CA ASN A 29 -14.65 -7.80 -5.05
C ASN A 29 -13.55 -6.82 -5.50
N PRO A 30 -13.37 -6.56 -6.81
CA PRO A 30 -12.34 -5.64 -7.27
C PRO A 30 -12.56 -4.20 -6.80
N GLU A 31 -13.80 -3.80 -6.51
CA GLU A 31 -14.13 -2.44 -6.05
C GLU A 31 -13.74 -2.22 -4.58
N CYS A 32 -13.96 -3.22 -3.73
CA CYS A 32 -13.57 -3.21 -2.32
C CYS A 32 -13.16 -4.62 -1.88
N PRO A 33 -11.91 -5.06 -2.14
CA PRO A 33 -11.45 -6.38 -1.73
C PRO A 33 -11.26 -6.49 -0.21
N PHE A 34 -11.07 -5.34 0.44
CA PHE A 34 -10.75 -5.19 1.85
C PHE A 34 -11.61 -4.06 2.43
N GLU A 35 -12.61 -4.42 3.24
CA GLU A 35 -13.47 -3.47 3.93
C GLU A 35 -12.83 -3.06 5.26
N ILE A 36 -12.69 -1.76 5.51
CA ILE A 36 -12.04 -1.27 6.73
C ILE A 36 -12.92 -1.54 7.96
N ILE A 37 -12.34 -2.17 8.98
CA ILE A 37 -12.98 -2.46 10.27
C ILE A 37 -12.34 -1.73 11.46
N GLN A 38 -11.14 -1.16 11.28
CA GLN A 38 -10.52 -0.26 12.26
C GLN A 38 -9.68 0.80 11.54
N ILE A 39 -9.74 2.04 12.02
CA ILE A 39 -8.81 3.11 11.64
C ILE A 39 -7.99 3.48 12.87
N GLY A 40 -6.68 3.34 12.79
CA GLY A 40 -5.73 3.80 13.80
C GLY A 40 -4.81 4.87 13.22
N ALA A 41 -4.65 5.99 13.92
CA ALA A 41 -3.74 7.03 13.47
C ALA A 41 -3.07 7.80 14.60
N VAL A 42 -1.84 8.23 14.33
CA VAL A 42 -1.03 9.10 15.18
C VAL A 42 -0.69 10.38 14.41
N LYS A 43 -1.07 11.53 14.96
CA LYS A 43 -0.77 12.84 14.38
C LYS A 43 0.54 13.36 14.95
N LEU A 44 1.55 13.48 14.10
CA LEU A 44 2.83 14.08 14.44
C LEU A 44 2.89 15.53 13.96
N ASN A 45 3.43 16.42 14.78
CA ASN A 45 3.77 17.78 14.36
C ASN A 45 5.04 17.78 13.46
N LYS A 46 5.43 18.96 12.96
CA LYS A 46 6.67 19.15 12.18
C LYS A 46 7.97 18.67 12.86
N ASN A 47 7.97 18.56 14.19
CA ASN A 47 9.10 18.07 14.99
C ASN A 47 9.05 16.56 15.25
N PHE A 48 8.10 15.82 14.66
CA PHE A 48 7.90 14.39 14.91
C PHE A 48 7.54 14.07 16.36
N GLU A 49 6.80 14.98 16.99
CA GLU A 49 6.23 14.76 18.31
C GLU A 49 4.75 14.44 18.15
N VAL A 50 4.29 13.45 18.93
CA VAL A 50 2.87 13.07 18.95
C VAL A 50 2.05 14.22 19.51
N SER A 51 1.10 14.69 18.71
CA SER A 51 0.18 15.77 19.07
C SER A 51 -1.22 15.26 19.37
N ASN A 52 -1.64 14.16 18.74
CA ASN A 52 -2.94 13.55 18.95
C ASN A 52 -2.95 12.10 18.43
N THR A 53 -3.93 11.31 18.86
CA THR A 53 -4.18 9.94 18.37
C THR A 53 -5.66 9.76 18.02
N PHE A 54 -5.93 8.81 17.11
CA PHE A 54 -7.26 8.46 16.66
C PHE A 54 -7.39 6.95 16.57
N ASN A 55 -8.46 6.41 17.15
CA ASN A 55 -8.79 5.00 17.05
C ASN A 55 -10.31 4.86 16.87
N CYS A 56 -10.72 4.21 15.79
CA CYS A 56 -12.13 4.04 15.46
C CYS A 56 -12.39 2.64 14.91
N MET A 57 -13.12 1.83 15.67
CA MET A 57 -13.68 0.57 15.19
C MET A 57 -14.90 0.85 14.32
N ILE A 58 -15.06 0.09 13.23
CA ILE A 58 -16.06 0.32 12.19
C ILE A 58 -16.92 -0.90 12.00
N LYS A 59 -18.24 -0.68 11.95
CA LYS A 59 -19.21 -1.71 11.63
C LYS A 59 -19.14 -2.05 10.13
N PRO A 60 -18.81 -3.30 9.75
CA PRO A 60 -18.79 -3.71 8.36
C PRO A 60 -20.22 -3.72 7.76
N GLN A 61 -20.32 -3.30 6.51
CA GLN A 61 -21.55 -3.23 5.72
C GLN A 61 -21.54 -4.21 4.53
N PHE A 62 -20.37 -4.56 4.00
CA PHE A 62 -20.21 -5.47 2.86
C PHE A 62 -19.87 -6.89 3.29
N TYR A 63 -18.90 -7.04 4.20
CA TYR A 63 -18.42 -8.31 4.73
C TYR A 63 -18.77 -8.38 6.22
N THR A 64 -20.05 -8.63 6.50
CA THR A 64 -20.61 -8.57 7.86
C THR A 64 -20.12 -9.69 8.79
N ARG A 65 -19.54 -10.76 8.23
CA ARG A 65 -18.92 -11.84 8.99
C ARG A 65 -17.41 -11.75 8.94
N ILE A 66 -16.75 -11.88 10.07
CA ILE A 66 -15.29 -11.72 10.14
C ILE A 66 -14.60 -12.96 9.58
N HIS A 67 -13.66 -12.73 8.67
CA HIS A 67 -12.84 -13.80 8.11
C HIS A 67 -12.03 -14.46 9.25
N PRO A 68 -12.01 -15.81 9.39
CA PRO A 68 -11.36 -16.47 10.55
C PRO A 68 -9.88 -16.12 10.74
N TYR A 69 -9.13 -15.94 9.65
CA TYR A 69 -7.76 -15.44 9.72
C TYR A 69 -7.66 -14.00 10.26
N VAL A 70 -8.58 -13.11 9.89
CA VAL A 70 -8.61 -11.71 10.37
C VAL A 70 -8.90 -11.70 11.88
N GLU A 71 -9.92 -12.43 12.32
CA GLU A 71 -10.22 -12.60 13.75
C GLU A 71 -9.01 -13.17 14.51
N LYS A 72 -8.32 -14.16 13.94
CA LYS A 72 -7.15 -14.77 14.56
C LYS A 72 -5.98 -13.79 14.76
N ILE A 73 -5.70 -12.92 13.80
CA ILE A 73 -4.55 -12.02 13.88
C ILE A 73 -4.86 -10.73 14.65
N THR A 74 -6.06 -10.17 14.47
CA THR A 74 -6.47 -8.89 15.08
C THR A 74 -7.15 -9.07 16.43
N GLY A 75 -7.72 -10.24 16.70
CA GLY A 75 -8.60 -10.47 17.84
C GLY A 75 -9.98 -9.82 17.72
N ILE A 76 -10.27 -9.09 16.63
CA ILE A 76 -11.53 -8.40 16.40
C ILE A 76 -12.62 -9.41 16.04
N LYS A 77 -13.73 -9.38 16.78
CA LYS A 77 -14.86 -10.28 16.56
C LYS A 77 -16.09 -9.52 16.06
N GLU A 78 -17.07 -10.26 15.53
CA GLU A 78 -18.30 -9.69 14.97
C GLU A 78 -19.07 -8.86 16.02
N GLU A 79 -19.10 -9.33 17.26
CA GLU A 79 -19.72 -8.66 18.41
C GLU A 79 -19.07 -7.33 18.76
N ASP A 80 -17.75 -7.19 18.56
CA ASP A 80 -17.02 -5.96 18.84
C ASP A 80 -17.40 -4.84 17.87
N LEU A 81 -17.91 -5.20 16.68
CA LEU A 81 -18.22 -4.27 15.60
C LEU A 81 -19.71 -3.95 15.47
N LYS A 82 -20.60 -4.77 16.07
CA LYS A 82 -22.05 -4.71 15.85
C LYS A 82 -22.68 -3.34 16.09
N ASP A 83 -22.22 -2.64 17.13
CA ASP A 83 -22.75 -1.35 17.58
C ASP A 83 -21.79 -0.18 17.28
N LYS A 84 -20.77 -0.42 16.45
CA LYS A 84 -19.82 0.60 16.02
C LYS A 84 -20.38 1.47 14.90
N VAL A 85 -19.71 2.58 14.64
CA VAL A 85 -20.11 3.54 13.60
C VAL A 85 -19.90 2.96 12.20
N SER A 86 -20.66 3.45 11.22
CA SER A 86 -20.40 3.14 9.81
C SER A 86 -19.10 3.75 9.32
N PHE A 87 -18.52 3.23 8.23
CA PHE A 87 -17.33 3.80 7.60
C PHE A 87 -17.49 5.29 7.28
N LYS A 88 -18.67 5.73 6.78
CA LYS A 88 -18.94 7.14 6.48
C LYS A 88 -18.75 8.06 7.69
N GLU A 89 -19.24 7.61 8.85
CA GLU A 89 -19.16 8.37 10.09
C GLU A 89 -17.74 8.32 10.68
N ALA A 90 -17.08 7.17 10.65
CA ALA A 90 -15.67 7.05 11.05
C ALA A 90 -14.76 7.93 10.18
N PHE A 91 -14.97 7.95 8.86
CA PHE A 91 -14.21 8.78 7.93
C PHE A 91 -14.41 10.28 8.21
N LYS A 92 -15.65 10.70 8.51
CA LYS A 92 -15.94 12.09 8.92
C LYS A 92 -15.22 12.47 10.22
N GLN A 93 -15.14 11.55 11.18
CA GLN A 93 -14.38 11.77 12.42
C GLN A 93 -12.87 11.80 12.15
N PHE A 94 -12.39 10.96 11.25
CA PHE A 94 -10.99 10.90 10.84
C PHE A 94 -10.54 12.17 10.12
N THR A 95 -11.32 12.71 9.18
CA THR A 95 -10.99 13.97 8.51
C THR A 95 -11.01 15.15 9.49
N LYS A 96 -11.92 15.16 10.46
CA LYS A 96 -11.91 16.14 11.56
C LYS A 96 -10.66 16.03 12.43
N PHE A 97 -10.17 14.80 12.68
CA PHE A 97 -8.92 14.56 13.41
C PHE A 97 -7.70 15.08 12.64
N ILE A 98 -7.65 14.87 11.32
CA ILE A 98 -6.61 15.43 10.45
C ILE A 98 -6.63 16.96 10.52
N GLY A 99 -7.80 17.57 10.38
CA GLY A 99 -7.99 19.02 10.38
C GLY A 99 -7.62 19.67 9.04
N ASP A 100 -7.65 21.00 9.01
CA ASP A 100 -7.50 21.79 7.77
C ASP A 100 -6.04 22.19 7.45
N GLU A 101 -5.10 21.84 8.32
CA GLU A 101 -3.67 22.14 8.12
C GLU A 101 -3.04 21.20 7.08
N ASP A 102 -2.03 21.70 6.33
CA ASP A 102 -1.34 20.87 5.34
C ASP A 102 -0.74 19.62 5.99
N SER A 103 -1.07 18.47 5.40
CA SER A 103 -0.77 17.17 5.96
C SER A 103 -0.46 16.13 4.89
N VAL A 104 0.27 15.12 5.32
CA VAL A 104 0.65 13.95 4.52
C VAL A 104 0.29 12.67 5.27
N LEU A 105 -0.26 11.69 4.56
CA LEU A 105 -0.51 10.37 5.13
C LEU A 105 0.81 9.57 5.19
N CYS A 106 1.11 8.96 6.32
CA CYS A 106 2.31 8.14 6.48
C CYS A 106 1.87 6.72 6.84
N THR A 107 2.09 5.76 5.96
CA THR A 107 1.67 4.38 6.19
C THR A 107 2.89 3.47 6.22
N TRP A 108 2.77 2.30 6.85
CA TRP A 108 3.84 1.32 6.78
C TRP A 108 4.08 0.91 5.32
N GLY A 109 3.02 0.54 4.60
CA GLY A 109 3.08 0.24 3.16
C GLY A 109 2.02 0.98 2.35
N ILE A 110 2.08 0.88 1.02
CA ILE A 110 1.12 1.54 0.12
C ILE A 110 -0.30 0.93 0.18
N ASP A 111 -0.45 -0.25 0.76
CA ASP A 111 -1.72 -0.98 0.70
C ASP A 111 -2.82 -0.30 1.53
N ASP A 112 -2.48 0.36 2.66
CA ASP A 112 -3.43 1.15 3.45
C ASP A 112 -3.98 2.34 2.66
N ILE A 113 -3.14 3.03 1.90
CA ILE A 113 -3.56 4.12 1.02
C ILE A 113 -4.55 3.58 -0.03
N LYS A 114 -4.21 2.48 -0.70
CA LYS A 114 -5.10 1.89 -1.72
C LYS A 114 -6.45 1.47 -1.11
N SER A 115 -6.42 0.83 0.06
CA SER A 115 -7.63 0.36 0.73
C SER A 115 -8.50 1.52 1.23
N LEU A 116 -7.90 2.56 1.82
CA LEU A 116 -8.59 3.78 2.20
C LEU A 116 -9.33 4.40 1.02
N TYR A 117 -8.64 4.65 -0.10
CA TYR A 117 -9.27 5.24 -1.28
C TYR A 117 -10.35 4.35 -1.89
N ARG A 118 -10.19 3.02 -1.90
CA ARG A 118 -11.28 2.11 -2.32
C ARG A 118 -12.51 2.24 -1.44
N ASN A 119 -12.34 2.26 -0.11
CA ASN A 119 -13.45 2.39 0.82
C ASN A 119 -14.15 3.76 0.66
N ILE A 120 -13.40 4.85 0.47
CA ILE A 120 -13.97 6.19 0.15
C ILE A 120 -14.86 6.11 -1.10
N LEU A 121 -14.37 5.47 -2.17
CA LEU A 121 -15.09 5.37 -3.45
C LEU A 121 -16.35 4.51 -3.35
N VAL A 122 -16.28 3.30 -2.78
CA VAL A 122 -17.47 2.42 -2.70
C VAL A 122 -18.56 2.98 -1.79
N HIS A 123 -18.21 3.84 -0.84
CA HIS A 123 -19.16 4.57 -0.02
C HIS A 123 -19.66 5.87 -0.65
N ASN A 124 -19.24 6.21 -1.87
CA ASN A 124 -19.56 7.45 -2.58
C ASN A 124 -19.22 8.71 -1.77
N ILE A 125 -18.06 8.71 -1.13
CA ILE A 125 -17.54 9.87 -0.38
C ILE A 125 -16.61 10.67 -1.30
N ASN A 126 -16.61 12.01 -1.16
CA ASN A 126 -15.70 12.86 -1.91
C ASN A 126 -14.23 12.60 -1.50
N ILE A 127 -13.39 12.24 -2.47
CA ILE A 127 -11.95 11.98 -2.27
C ILE A 127 -11.17 13.23 -1.86
N ASP A 128 -11.66 14.43 -2.20
CA ASP A 128 -10.97 15.70 -1.88
C ASP A 128 -11.06 16.07 -0.39
N LEU A 129 -11.80 15.30 0.41
CA LEU A 129 -11.88 15.47 1.87
C LEU A 129 -10.62 14.99 2.60
N ILE A 130 -9.68 14.37 1.88
CA ILE A 130 -8.42 13.89 2.43
C ILE A 130 -7.27 14.19 1.48
N THR A 131 -6.09 14.41 2.03
CA THR A 131 -4.87 14.61 1.23
C THR A 131 -4.57 13.38 0.36
N ASN A 132 -4.08 13.63 -0.84
CA ASN A 132 -3.52 12.59 -1.71
C ASN A 132 -2.01 12.43 -1.56
N LYS A 133 -1.36 13.27 -0.73
CA LYS A 133 0.05 13.14 -0.40
C LYS A 133 0.23 11.96 0.54
N TYR A 134 1.21 11.09 0.25
CA TYR A 134 1.57 10.00 1.15
C TYR A 134 3.06 9.71 1.21
N ILE A 135 3.48 9.09 2.30
CA ILE A 135 4.84 8.62 2.57
C ILE A 135 4.77 7.14 2.93
N ASN A 136 5.60 6.34 2.24
CA ASN A 136 5.84 4.95 2.57
C ASN A 136 6.99 4.84 3.60
N VAL A 137 6.66 4.63 4.87
CA VAL A 137 7.65 4.57 5.96
C VAL A 137 8.52 3.31 5.86
N GLN A 138 7.98 2.18 5.39
CA GLN A 138 8.74 0.94 5.20
C GLN A 138 9.90 1.14 4.21
N ALA A 139 9.75 1.99 3.19
CA ALA A 139 10.85 2.28 2.26
C ALA A 139 12.03 2.96 2.96
N TYR A 140 11.76 3.89 3.88
CA TYR A 140 12.79 4.53 4.69
C TYR A 140 13.42 3.56 5.69
N ALA A 141 12.60 2.74 6.37
CA ALA A 141 13.10 1.74 7.30
C ALA A 141 13.99 0.69 6.61
N THR A 142 13.55 0.18 5.45
CA THR A 142 14.31 -0.79 4.62
C THR A 142 15.67 -0.23 4.23
N LYS A 143 15.73 1.04 3.81
CA LYS A 143 16.97 1.72 3.46
C LYS A 143 17.86 1.95 4.69
N TYR A 144 17.28 2.39 5.80
CA TYR A 144 17.99 2.68 7.04
C TYR A 144 18.67 1.42 7.61
N LEU A 145 17.98 0.28 7.54
CA LEU A 145 18.46 -1.02 8.02
C LEU A 145 19.30 -1.80 7.01
N ASN A 146 19.67 -1.19 5.86
CA ASN A 146 20.50 -1.80 4.82
C ASN A 146 19.96 -3.14 4.24
N TYR A 147 18.64 -3.28 4.14
CA TYR A 147 18.04 -4.43 3.46
C TYR A 147 18.26 -4.36 1.94
N GLU A 148 18.42 -5.53 1.31
CA GLU A 148 18.65 -5.64 -0.14
C GLU A 148 17.50 -5.01 -0.95
N ALA A 149 17.84 -4.40 -2.07
CA ALA A 149 16.85 -3.84 -2.99
C ALA A 149 15.83 -4.92 -3.44
N GLY A 150 14.55 -4.66 -3.20
CA GLY A 150 13.45 -5.58 -3.50
C GLY A 150 13.03 -6.50 -2.35
N LYS A 151 13.73 -6.46 -1.20
CA LYS A 151 13.26 -7.05 0.06
C LYS A 151 12.81 -5.92 0.98
N THR A 152 11.56 -5.94 1.41
CA THR A 152 11.00 -4.95 2.34
C THR A 152 10.85 -5.56 3.73
N ILE A 153 11.26 -4.84 4.77
CA ILE A 153 11.12 -5.29 6.15
C ILE A 153 9.66 -5.19 6.62
N GLY A 154 9.17 -6.18 7.37
CA GLY A 154 7.85 -6.11 8.03
C GLY A 154 7.89 -5.24 9.28
N LEU A 155 6.77 -4.64 9.67
CA LEU A 155 6.68 -3.70 10.81
C LEU A 155 7.28 -4.28 12.09
N LYS A 156 6.80 -5.47 12.49
CA LYS A 156 7.30 -6.18 13.68
C LYS A 156 8.81 -6.41 13.68
N ASN A 157 9.36 -6.78 12.53
CA ASN A 157 10.81 -6.99 12.39
C ASN A 157 11.56 -5.66 12.54
N ALA A 158 11.04 -4.58 11.95
CA ALA A 158 11.65 -3.25 12.08
C ALA A 158 11.60 -2.73 13.52
N VAL A 159 10.49 -2.93 14.24
CA VAL A 159 10.38 -2.61 15.68
C VAL A 159 11.46 -3.35 16.46
N THR A 160 11.64 -4.64 16.18
CA THR A 160 12.64 -5.49 16.86
C THR A 160 14.07 -5.07 16.54
N GLU A 161 14.40 -4.84 15.27
CA GLU A 161 15.77 -4.47 14.85
C GLU A 161 16.19 -3.08 15.28
N LEU A 162 15.22 -2.16 15.46
CA LEU A 162 15.46 -0.81 15.96
C LEU A 162 15.44 -0.73 17.49
N ASP A 163 15.32 -1.86 18.19
CA ASP A 163 15.27 -1.96 19.65
C ASP A 163 14.17 -1.06 20.26
N ILE A 164 13.03 -0.99 19.59
CA ILE A 164 11.84 -0.28 20.07
C ILE A 164 11.09 -1.20 21.02
N GLU A 165 10.76 -0.69 22.21
CA GLU A 165 10.02 -1.44 23.23
C GLU A 165 8.64 -1.89 22.70
N ILE A 166 8.36 -3.18 22.84
CA ILE A 166 7.10 -3.81 22.42
C ILE A 166 6.17 -3.86 23.65
N GLU A 167 5.40 -2.79 23.84
CA GLU A 167 4.42 -2.67 24.94
C GLU A 167 3.03 -3.17 24.53
N ASN A 168 2.70 -3.02 23.25
CA ASN A 168 1.38 -3.26 22.70
C ASN A 168 1.38 -4.38 21.65
N SER A 169 0.24 -5.04 21.47
CA SER A 169 0.07 -6.08 20.45
C SER A 169 0.06 -5.50 19.03
N PHE A 170 0.69 -6.24 18.11
CA PHE A 170 0.56 -6.01 16.66
C PHE A 170 -0.83 -6.44 16.16
N HIS A 171 -1.22 -5.96 14.98
CA HIS A 171 -2.53 -6.17 14.37
C HIS A 171 -3.68 -5.49 15.14
N ASP A 172 -3.34 -4.37 15.77
CA ASP A 172 -4.28 -3.33 16.18
C ASP A 172 -3.84 -2.04 15.49
N ALA A 173 -4.76 -1.41 14.77
CA ALA A 173 -4.40 -0.29 13.89
C ALA A 173 -3.78 0.89 14.65
N LEU A 174 -4.21 1.19 15.89
CA LEU A 174 -3.62 2.32 16.62
C LEU A 174 -2.19 1.96 17.09
N ASN A 175 -1.99 0.74 17.57
CA ASN A 175 -0.69 0.27 18.01
C ASN A 175 0.31 0.23 16.85
N ASP A 176 -0.12 -0.28 15.68
CA ASP A 176 0.74 -0.36 14.50
C ASP A 176 1.03 1.03 13.90
N ALA A 177 0.10 1.98 14.00
CA ALA A 177 0.36 3.39 13.71
C ALA A 177 1.37 4.02 14.71
N ASP A 178 1.30 3.69 16.00
CA ASP A 178 2.27 4.17 17.01
C ASP A 178 3.68 3.61 16.76
N TYR A 179 3.80 2.30 16.50
CA TYR A 179 5.08 1.69 16.11
C TYR A 179 5.63 2.32 14.84
N THR A 180 4.78 2.52 13.83
CA THR A 180 5.17 3.19 12.59
C THR A 180 5.65 4.61 12.85
N ALA A 181 5.01 5.35 13.77
CA ALA A 181 5.42 6.70 14.14
C ALA A 181 6.78 6.73 14.84
N LYS A 182 7.01 5.81 15.79
CA LYS A 182 8.29 5.63 16.48
C LYS A 182 9.42 5.32 15.49
N ILE A 183 9.19 4.38 14.56
CA ILE A 183 10.14 4.06 13.50
C ILE A 183 10.38 5.28 12.61
N PHE A 184 9.31 5.95 12.17
CA PHE A 184 9.40 7.07 11.24
C PHE A 184 10.28 8.19 11.81
N LYS A 185 10.15 8.49 13.10
CA LYS A 185 11.01 9.46 13.80
C LYS A 185 12.50 9.12 13.74
N ILE A 186 12.85 7.83 13.80
CA ILE A 186 14.23 7.33 13.74
C ILE A 186 14.77 7.35 12.31
N VAL A 187 13.99 6.84 11.34
CA VAL A 187 14.49 6.52 9.99
C VAL A 187 14.32 7.66 8.99
N LYS A 188 13.61 8.74 9.34
CA LYS A 188 13.33 9.84 8.41
C LYS A 188 14.61 10.42 7.79
N PRO A 189 14.62 10.71 6.47
CA PRO A 189 15.74 11.39 5.85
C PRO A 189 15.80 12.87 6.27
N LYS A 190 16.97 13.51 6.08
CA LYS A 190 17.13 14.96 6.30
C LYS A 190 16.19 15.79 5.41
N LYS A 191 16.01 15.35 4.16
CA LYS A 191 15.05 15.90 3.22
C LYS A 191 13.98 14.85 2.97
N MET A 192 12.76 15.12 3.42
CA MET A 192 11.62 14.28 3.08
C MET A 192 11.07 14.63 1.72
N ASP A 193 10.59 13.60 1.05
CA ASP A 193 9.74 13.70 -0.12
C ASP A 193 8.47 12.91 0.15
N TYR A 194 7.41 13.22 -0.58
CA TYR A 194 6.14 12.51 -0.54
C TYR A 194 5.68 12.21 -1.96
N ASP A 195 5.01 11.07 -2.11
CA ASP A 195 4.33 10.72 -3.35
C ASP A 195 2.89 11.25 -3.33
N THR A 196 2.27 11.35 -4.50
CA THR A 196 0.83 11.64 -4.62
C THR A 196 0.11 10.42 -5.15
N PHE A 197 -0.95 10.01 -4.46
CA PHE A 197 -1.78 8.90 -4.90
C PHE A 197 -2.75 9.35 -6.00
N ASN A 198 -2.76 8.64 -7.13
CA ASN A 198 -3.73 8.85 -8.20
C ASN A 198 -4.80 7.76 -8.15
N VAL A 199 -6.06 8.15 -7.95
CA VAL A 199 -7.19 7.22 -7.90
C VAL A 199 -7.31 6.34 -9.15
N MET A 200 -6.85 6.82 -10.31
CA MET A 200 -6.81 6.03 -11.55
C MET A 200 -5.90 4.80 -11.46
N ASP A 201 -4.94 4.79 -10.54
CA ASP A 201 -4.08 3.61 -10.30
C ASP A 201 -4.85 2.44 -9.67
N LEU A 202 -6.00 2.71 -9.03
CA LEU A 202 -6.91 1.64 -8.54
C LEU A 202 -7.60 0.91 -9.70
N ALA A 203 -7.86 1.62 -10.80
CA ALA A 203 -8.57 1.10 -11.97
C ALA A 203 -7.67 0.26 -12.90
N ARG A 204 -6.35 0.21 -12.66
CA ARG A 204 -5.45 -0.65 -13.42
C ARG A 204 -5.81 -2.11 -13.16
N LYS A 205 -6.69 -2.65 -14.01
CA LYS A 205 -6.75 -4.09 -14.28
C LYS A 205 -5.32 -4.52 -14.46
N LYS A 206 -4.86 -5.53 -13.69
CA LYS A 206 -3.71 -6.33 -14.09
C LYS A 206 -4.06 -6.88 -15.47
N THR A 207 -3.75 -6.15 -16.54
CA THR A 207 -3.57 -6.77 -17.85
C THR A 207 -2.56 -7.87 -17.55
N GLY A 208 -3.02 -9.13 -17.63
CA GLY A 208 -2.23 -10.27 -17.15
C GLY A 208 -0.78 -10.10 -17.54
N LYS A 209 0.14 -10.36 -16.61
CA LYS A 209 1.59 -10.20 -16.82
C LYS A 209 1.91 -10.74 -18.21
N ARG A 210 2.27 -9.87 -19.15
CA ARG A 210 2.54 -10.31 -20.53
C ARG A 210 3.80 -11.17 -20.48
N ILE A 211 3.61 -12.48 -20.51
CA ILE A 211 4.70 -13.46 -20.59
C ILE A 211 5.11 -13.55 -22.05
N ILE A 212 6.42 -13.58 -22.29
CA ILE A 212 6.96 -13.77 -23.63
C ILE A 212 6.60 -15.18 -24.11
N ASN A 213 5.92 -15.29 -25.27
CA ASN A 213 5.77 -16.57 -25.95
C ASN A 213 7.09 -16.89 -26.65
N THR A 214 8.00 -17.54 -25.91
CA THR A 214 9.35 -17.86 -26.39
C THR A 214 9.31 -18.74 -27.62
N LYS A 215 8.37 -19.69 -27.69
CA LYS A 215 8.24 -20.61 -28.81
C LYS A 215 7.91 -19.85 -30.10
N ALA A 216 6.86 -19.03 -30.08
CA ALA A 216 6.47 -18.23 -31.24
C ALA A 216 7.56 -17.24 -31.66
N LEU A 217 8.29 -16.65 -30.69
CA LEU A 217 9.42 -15.77 -30.99
C LEU A 217 10.53 -16.52 -31.73
N MET A 218 10.90 -17.72 -31.27
CA MET A 218 11.94 -18.50 -31.94
C MET A 218 11.49 -19.02 -33.31
N GLU A 219 10.24 -19.48 -33.45
CA GLU A 219 9.66 -19.90 -34.73
C GLU A 219 9.71 -18.77 -35.76
N HIS A 220 9.41 -17.53 -35.35
CA HIS A 220 9.52 -16.38 -36.23
C HIS A 220 10.96 -16.16 -36.73
N PHE A 221 11.96 -16.16 -35.83
CA PHE A 221 13.35 -16.00 -36.24
C PHE A 221 13.87 -17.18 -37.08
N ILE A 222 13.45 -18.43 -36.82
CA ILE A 222 13.79 -19.59 -37.65
C ILE A 222 13.24 -19.40 -39.06
N SER A 223 11.98 -18.96 -39.18
CA SER A 223 11.34 -18.69 -40.46
C SER A 223 12.04 -17.59 -41.24
N GLU A 224 12.38 -16.47 -40.60
CA GLU A 224 13.05 -15.33 -41.25
C GLU A 224 14.50 -15.66 -41.66
N LEU A 225 15.21 -16.47 -40.87
CA LEU A 225 16.59 -16.85 -41.16
C LEU A 225 16.70 -18.03 -42.13
N GLY A 226 15.63 -18.81 -42.32
CA GLY A 226 15.64 -20.03 -43.15
C GLY A 226 16.55 -21.14 -42.61
N ARG A 227 16.90 -21.10 -41.32
CA ARG A 227 17.76 -22.07 -40.64
C ARG A 227 17.43 -22.17 -39.15
N GLU A 228 17.94 -23.21 -38.51
CA GLU A 228 17.88 -23.32 -37.05
C GLU A 228 18.70 -22.23 -36.36
N ILE A 229 18.29 -21.91 -35.13
CA ILE A 229 18.91 -20.93 -34.24
C ILE A 229 19.73 -21.71 -33.21
N SER A 230 20.99 -21.31 -33.01
CA SER A 230 21.83 -21.88 -31.95
C SER A 230 21.40 -21.46 -30.55
N ASP A 231 21.82 -22.20 -29.52
CA ASP A 231 21.53 -21.87 -28.13
C ASP A 231 22.03 -20.47 -27.70
N GLU A 232 23.15 -20.03 -28.28
CA GLU A 232 23.72 -18.71 -28.02
C GLU A 232 22.85 -17.61 -28.64
N GLU A 233 22.44 -17.77 -29.90
CA GLU A 233 21.53 -16.85 -30.59
C GLU A 233 20.17 -16.77 -29.87
N ALA A 234 19.63 -17.90 -29.40
CA ALA A 234 18.39 -17.92 -28.63
C ALA A 234 18.51 -17.14 -27.31
N LYS A 235 19.67 -17.17 -26.65
CA LYS A 235 19.95 -16.36 -25.44
C LYS A 235 20.01 -14.87 -25.77
N ILE A 236 20.69 -14.51 -26.86
CA ILE A 236 20.81 -13.11 -27.33
C ILE A 236 19.44 -12.55 -27.68
N ILE A 237 18.60 -13.29 -28.42
CA ILE A 237 17.24 -12.87 -28.79
C ILE A 237 16.37 -12.62 -27.54
N LYS A 238 16.41 -13.52 -26.55
CA LYS A 238 15.70 -13.35 -25.28
C LYS A 238 16.17 -12.10 -24.53
N MET A 239 17.49 -11.87 -24.50
CA MET A 239 18.08 -10.71 -23.85
C MET A 239 17.66 -9.42 -24.54
N ALA A 240 17.76 -9.35 -25.86
CA ALA A 240 17.36 -8.19 -26.66
C ALA A 240 15.88 -7.86 -26.46
N TYR A 241 14.99 -8.85 -26.49
CA TYR A 241 13.58 -8.66 -26.20
C TYR A 241 13.35 -8.10 -24.78
N LYS A 242 14.05 -8.64 -23.77
CA LYS A 242 13.92 -8.17 -22.38
C LYS A 242 14.37 -6.72 -22.24
N LEU A 243 15.49 -6.34 -22.88
CA LEU A 243 16.04 -4.99 -22.86
C LEU A 243 15.10 -4.00 -23.57
N GLY A 244 14.58 -4.36 -24.74
CA GLY A 244 13.61 -3.54 -25.48
C GLY A 244 12.28 -3.39 -24.74
N ARG A 245 11.74 -4.48 -24.17
CA ARG A 245 10.52 -4.44 -23.35
C ARG A 245 10.66 -3.51 -22.15
N ASN A 246 11.86 -3.43 -21.59
CA ASN A 246 12.17 -2.58 -20.45
C ASN A 246 12.65 -1.19 -20.87
N GLN A 247 12.62 -0.83 -22.16
CA GLN A 247 13.08 0.45 -22.70
C GLN A 247 14.48 0.83 -22.21
N THR A 248 15.34 -0.17 -21.98
CA THR A 248 16.60 0.01 -21.24
C THR A 248 17.57 0.96 -21.94
N PHE A 249 17.46 1.10 -23.26
CA PHE A 249 18.32 1.94 -24.08
C PHE A 249 17.55 2.99 -24.90
N ASP A 250 16.28 3.23 -24.56
CA ASP A 250 15.49 4.26 -25.21
C ASP A 250 16.05 5.64 -24.82
N SER A 251 16.13 6.56 -25.78
CA SER A 251 16.58 7.94 -25.55
C SER A 251 15.49 8.92 -25.94
N VAL A 252 15.41 10.04 -25.22
CA VAL A 252 14.42 11.09 -25.50
C VAL A 252 14.85 11.84 -26.75
N TYR A 253 14.03 11.78 -27.79
CA TYR A 253 14.23 12.58 -28.99
C TYR A 253 13.91 14.05 -28.69
N ILE A 254 14.94 14.91 -28.63
CA ILE A 254 14.76 16.36 -28.54
C ILE A 254 14.81 16.93 -29.95
N LYS A 255 13.64 17.36 -30.46
CA LYS A 255 13.53 18.05 -31.74
C LYS A 255 14.24 19.40 -31.61
N LYS A 256 15.39 19.58 -32.25
CA LYS A 256 16.07 20.88 -32.30
C LYS A 256 15.15 21.89 -32.99
N SER A 257 14.74 22.93 -32.27
CA SER A 257 14.09 24.11 -32.82
C SER A 257 15.03 24.74 -33.84
N LYS A 258 14.57 24.90 -35.08
CA LYS A 258 15.19 25.82 -36.04
C LYS A 258 14.77 27.25 -35.72
#